data_AF-A0A8S1J115-F1
#
_entry.id   AF-A0A8S1J115-F1
#
_cell.length_a   1.000
_cell.length_b   1.000
_cell.length_c   1.000
_cell.angle_alpha   90.00
_cell.angle_beta   90.00
_cell.angle_gamma   90.00
#
_symmetry.space_group_name_H-M   'P 1'
#
loop_
_entity.id
_entity.type
_entity.pdbx_description
1 polymer ?
#
loop_
_entity_poly.entity_id
_entity_poly.type
_entity_poly.pdbx_seq_one_letter_code
_entity_poly.pdbx_strand_id
1 'polypeptide(L)'
;MAKWELARDKLVELFGSTRDEWMAEDLQGWLAPNRMYDGLPEALKAAVEHKEVYIVTTKQARFTATLLQEMAGFEFPLEKIFSTTVSGQPKTEVLENLEGAHPGMNYMFIEDKLATLQKVCADSKLNRWQLLFADWGYNTLPQRNIASADSRMRLVSLQEFASMLAE
;
A
#
# COMPACT_ATOMS: atom_id res chain seq x y z
N MET A 1 12.26 19.36 6.30
CA MET A 1 11.97 20.32 5.22
C MET A 1 12.34 21.74 5.61
N ALA A 2 12.06 22.20 6.85
CA ALA A 2 12.49 23.52 7.35
C ALA A 2 14.00 23.81 7.18
N LYS A 3 14.88 22.82 7.43
CA LYS A 3 16.33 22.92 7.18
C LYS A 3 16.69 23.33 5.74
N TRP A 4 15.83 23.00 4.76
CA TRP A 4 16.08 23.21 3.34
C TRP A 4 15.16 24.27 2.72
N GLU A 5 14.35 24.96 3.52
CA GLU A 5 13.39 25.99 3.05
C GLU A 5 12.42 25.50 1.96
N LEU A 6 12.14 24.19 1.95
CA LEU A 6 11.23 23.58 0.98
C LEU A 6 9.85 23.36 1.59
N ALA A 7 8.82 23.61 0.79
CA ALA A 7 7.44 23.33 1.13
C ALA A 7 7.05 21.92 0.65
N ARG A 8 6.34 21.16 1.49
CA ARG A 8 5.99 19.75 1.24
C ARG A 8 5.15 19.59 -0.02
N ASP A 9 4.09 20.38 -0.09
CA ASP A 9 3.16 20.48 -1.20
C ASP A 9 3.88 20.73 -2.52
N LYS A 10 4.82 21.68 -2.56
CA LYS A 10 5.63 21.95 -3.76
C LYS A 10 6.46 20.75 -4.20
N LEU A 11 7.04 20.00 -3.26
CA LEU A 11 7.80 18.78 -3.59
C LEU A 11 6.88 17.67 -4.11
N VAL A 12 5.69 17.53 -3.52
CA VAL A 12 4.69 16.55 -3.97
C VAL A 12 4.19 16.90 -5.36
N GLU A 13 3.93 18.19 -5.62
CA GLU A 13 3.52 18.71 -6.92
C GLU A 13 4.61 18.47 -7.97
N LEU A 14 5.84 18.90 -7.72
CA LEU A 14 6.96 18.75 -8.65
C LEU A 14 7.24 17.28 -8.98
N PHE A 15 7.24 16.40 -7.96
CA PHE A 15 7.41 14.96 -8.18
C PHE A 15 6.23 14.37 -8.97
N GLY A 16 5.02 14.90 -8.77
CA GLY A 16 3.84 14.55 -9.55
C GLY A 16 3.98 14.95 -11.01
N SER A 17 4.18 16.24 -11.28
CA SER A 17 4.25 16.79 -12.65
C SER A 17 5.37 16.16 -13.46
N THR A 18 6.53 15.92 -12.86
CA THR A 18 7.65 15.23 -13.54
C THR A 18 7.26 13.84 -14.02
N ARG A 19 6.45 13.11 -13.22
CA ARG A 19 5.96 11.78 -13.61
C ARG A 19 4.82 11.89 -14.61
N ASP A 20 3.97 12.90 -14.52
CA ASP A 20 2.91 13.15 -15.50
C ASP A 20 3.52 13.46 -16.89
N GLU A 21 4.54 14.32 -16.94
CA GLU A 21 5.31 14.65 -18.15
C GLU A 21 5.96 13.38 -18.73
N TRP A 22 6.66 12.60 -17.91
CA TRP A 22 7.26 11.34 -18.37
C TRP A 22 6.20 10.35 -18.89
N MET A 23 5.06 10.19 -18.21
CA MET A 23 3.99 9.30 -18.68
C MET A 23 3.36 9.79 -19.99
N ALA A 24 3.26 11.10 -20.19
CA ALA A 24 2.73 11.68 -21.43
C ALA A 24 3.68 11.48 -22.62
N GLU A 25 4.99 11.55 -22.38
CA GLU A 25 6.03 11.38 -23.41
C GLU A 25 6.35 9.90 -23.70
N ASP A 26 6.47 9.08 -22.65
CA ASP A 26 6.88 7.67 -22.71
C ASP A 26 6.29 6.85 -21.56
N LEU A 27 5.01 6.49 -21.72
CA LEU A 27 4.32 5.63 -20.75
C LEU A 27 5.05 4.29 -20.53
N GLN A 28 5.58 3.68 -21.59
CA GLN A 28 6.25 2.38 -21.48
C GLN A 28 7.56 2.47 -20.69
N GLY A 29 8.35 3.52 -20.92
CA GLY A 29 9.54 3.81 -20.13
C GLY A 29 9.21 4.07 -18.66
N TRP A 30 8.10 4.74 -18.36
CA TRP A 30 7.63 4.93 -16.99
C TRP A 30 7.11 3.64 -16.34
N LEU A 31 6.45 2.75 -17.09
CA LEU A 31 5.94 1.47 -16.62
C LEU A 31 7.08 0.47 -16.33
N ALA A 32 8.10 0.42 -17.18
CA ALA A 32 9.21 -0.53 -17.10
C ALA A 32 9.87 -0.69 -15.70
N PRO A 33 10.15 0.38 -14.93
CA PRO A 33 10.69 0.26 -13.58
C PRO A 33 9.66 -0.13 -12.50
N ASN A 34 8.36 -0.09 -12.77
CA ASN A 34 7.29 -0.34 -11.78
C ASN A 34 6.76 -1.79 -11.83
N ARG A 35 7.62 -2.79 -11.88
CA ARG A 35 7.21 -4.21 -12.00
C ARG A 35 6.27 -4.64 -10.88
N MET A 36 5.19 -5.34 -11.25
CA MET A 36 4.36 -6.09 -10.32
C MET A 36 5.05 -7.42 -9.96
N TYR A 37 4.77 -7.94 -8.77
CA TYR A 37 5.22 -9.27 -8.40
C TYR A 37 4.35 -10.33 -9.08
N ASP A 38 4.95 -11.44 -9.51
CA ASP A 38 4.26 -12.50 -10.23
C ASP A 38 3.08 -13.06 -9.42
N GLY A 39 1.93 -13.24 -10.07
CA GLY A 39 0.69 -13.79 -9.50
C GLY A 39 -0.12 -12.83 -8.63
N LEU A 40 0.43 -11.69 -8.21
CA LEU A 40 -0.33 -10.67 -7.48
C LEU A 40 -1.40 -9.97 -8.31
N PRO A 41 -1.17 -9.60 -9.59
CA PRO A 41 -2.17 -8.96 -10.41
C PRO A 41 -3.49 -9.74 -10.51
N GLU A 42 -3.39 -11.04 -10.79
CA GLU A 42 -4.53 -11.93 -10.95
C GLU A 42 -5.24 -12.16 -9.62
N ALA A 43 -4.48 -12.39 -8.54
CA ALA A 43 -5.03 -12.58 -7.21
C ALA A 43 -5.74 -11.32 -6.69
N LEU A 44 -5.18 -10.14 -6.93
CA LEU A 44 -5.79 -8.86 -6.56
C LEU A 44 -7.07 -8.62 -7.36
N LYS A 45 -7.06 -8.91 -8.67
CA LYS A 45 -8.24 -8.79 -9.54
C LYS A 45 -9.38 -9.69 -9.06
N ALA A 46 -9.10 -10.93 -8.68
CA ALA A 46 -10.10 -11.82 -8.10
C ALA A 46 -10.60 -11.30 -6.73
N ALA A 47 -9.69 -10.82 -5.88
CA ALA A 47 -10.03 -10.32 -4.55
C ALA A 47 -11.02 -9.15 -4.61
N VAL A 48 -10.87 -8.21 -5.54
CA VAL A 48 -11.77 -7.04 -5.63
C VAL A 48 -13.21 -7.40 -6.03
N GLU A 49 -13.45 -8.60 -6.57
CA GLU A 49 -14.80 -9.06 -6.92
C GLU A 49 -15.59 -9.54 -5.69
N HIS A 50 -14.90 -9.91 -4.60
CA HIS A 50 -15.51 -10.57 -3.44
C HIS A 50 -15.10 -9.98 -2.08
N LYS A 51 -14.13 -9.06 -2.05
CA LYS A 51 -13.59 -8.44 -0.83
C LYS A 51 -13.60 -6.92 -0.92
N GLU A 52 -13.70 -6.27 0.24
CA GLU A 52 -13.48 -4.83 0.36
C GLU A 52 -11.97 -4.53 0.41
N VAL A 53 -11.40 -4.23 -0.75
CA VAL A 53 -9.97 -3.97 -0.91
C VAL A 53 -9.69 -2.47 -0.99
N TYR A 54 -8.68 -2.03 -0.24
CA TYR A 54 -8.20 -0.65 -0.20
C TYR A 54 -6.68 -0.60 -0.34
N ILE A 55 -6.16 0.44 -0.98
CA ILE A 55 -4.72 0.66 -1.11
C ILE A 55 -4.33 1.91 -0.33
N VAL A 56 -3.43 1.75 0.65
CA VAL A 56 -2.90 2.86 1.45
C VAL A 56 -1.42 3.06 1.11
N THR A 57 -1.10 4.13 0.40
CA THR A 57 0.21 4.32 -0.25
C THR A 57 0.80 5.71 0.01
N THR A 58 2.10 5.88 -0.25
CA THR A 58 2.76 7.19 -0.34
C THR A 58 2.85 7.70 -1.78
N LYS A 59 2.46 6.87 -2.77
CA LYS A 59 2.37 7.26 -4.18
C LYS A 59 1.07 8.04 -4.39
N GLN A 60 1.06 9.06 -5.26
CA GLN A 60 -0.21 9.71 -5.61
C GLN A 60 -1.17 8.70 -6.26
N ALA A 61 -2.46 8.78 -5.92
CA ALA A 61 -3.45 7.76 -6.27
C ALA A 61 -3.53 7.48 -7.78
N ARG A 62 -3.47 8.52 -8.63
CA ARG A 62 -3.51 8.40 -10.09
C ARG A 62 -2.44 7.46 -10.65
N PHE A 63 -1.22 7.52 -10.12
CA PHE A 63 -0.13 6.64 -10.57
C PHE A 63 -0.35 5.20 -10.15
N THR A 64 -0.92 4.96 -8.97
CA THR A 64 -1.27 3.60 -8.54
C THR A 64 -2.39 3.04 -9.40
N ALA A 65 -3.41 3.84 -9.72
CA ALA A 65 -4.49 3.44 -10.61
C ALA A 65 -3.97 3.09 -12.02
N THR A 66 -3.11 3.92 -12.61
CA THR A 66 -2.49 3.60 -13.90
C THR A 66 -1.68 2.30 -13.85
N LEU A 67 -0.93 2.04 -12.78
CA LEU A 67 -0.18 0.79 -12.65
C LEU A 67 -1.10 -0.44 -12.58
N LEU A 68 -2.23 -0.34 -11.88
CA LEU A 68 -3.21 -1.43 -11.82
C LEU A 68 -3.89 -1.65 -13.17
N GLN A 69 -4.26 -0.57 -13.86
CA GLN A 69 -4.86 -0.65 -15.18
C GLN A 69 -3.90 -1.28 -16.20
N GLU A 70 -2.69 -0.73 -16.31
CA GLU A 70 -1.72 -1.14 -17.34
C GLU A 70 -1.06 -2.49 -17.03
N MET A 71 -0.81 -2.82 -15.76
CA MET A 71 -0.03 -4.01 -15.39
C MET A 71 -0.87 -5.13 -14.79
N ALA A 72 -2.04 -4.82 -14.22
CA ALA A 72 -2.96 -5.84 -13.71
C ALA A 72 -4.24 -6.00 -14.57
N GLY A 73 -4.43 -5.15 -15.58
CA GLY A 73 -5.50 -5.33 -16.56
C GLY A 73 -6.89 -5.15 -15.96
N PHE A 74 -7.04 -4.28 -14.96
CA PHE A 74 -8.34 -3.88 -14.44
C PHE A 74 -8.30 -2.46 -13.82
N GLU A 75 -9.44 -1.78 -13.85
CA GLU A 75 -9.58 -0.45 -13.24
C GLU A 75 -9.87 -0.59 -11.74
N PHE A 76 -9.11 0.13 -10.92
CA PHE A 76 -9.30 0.18 -9.47
C PHE A 76 -9.86 1.55 -9.06
N PRO A 77 -10.94 1.63 -8.26
CA PRO A 77 -11.58 2.90 -7.94
C PRO A 77 -10.64 3.84 -7.17
N LEU A 78 -10.50 5.09 -7.63
CA LEU A 78 -9.58 6.07 -7.05
C LEU A 78 -9.91 6.41 -5.60
N GLU A 79 -11.20 6.40 -5.23
CA GLU A 79 -11.70 6.61 -3.88
C GLU A 79 -11.27 5.51 -2.90
N LYS A 80 -10.86 4.33 -3.40
CA LYS A 80 -10.30 3.24 -2.60
C LYS A 80 -8.76 3.29 -2.51
N ILE A 81 -8.11 4.32 -3.06
CA ILE A 81 -6.66 4.53 -3.00
C ILE A 81 -6.32 5.76 -2.15
N PHE A 82 -5.87 5.52 -0.92
CA PHE A 82 -5.48 6.56 0.03
C PHE A 82 -4.00 6.92 -0.12
N SER A 83 -3.72 8.11 -0.66
CA SER A 83 -2.36 8.66 -0.74
C SER A 83 -2.00 9.49 0.49
N THR A 84 -1.24 8.90 1.40
CA THR A 84 -0.71 9.55 2.61
C THR A 84 0.24 10.71 2.32
N THR A 85 0.93 10.67 1.17
CA THR A 85 1.78 11.79 0.73
C THR A 85 0.95 12.99 0.29
N VAL A 86 -0.22 12.77 -0.32
CA VAL A 86 -1.08 13.88 -0.71
C VAL A 86 -1.85 14.39 0.51
N SER A 87 -2.53 13.52 1.25
CA SER A 87 -3.36 13.93 2.38
C SER A 87 -2.57 14.36 3.62
N GLY A 88 -1.36 13.83 3.82
CA GLY A 88 -0.63 13.98 5.09
C GLY A 88 -1.15 13.09 6.22
N GLN A 89 -2.26 12.37 5.98
CA GLN A 89 -2.89 11.48 6.93
C GLN A 89 -2.00 10.24 7.17
N PRO A 90 -1.73 9.86 8.43
CA PRO A 90 -0.99 8.65 8.72
C PRO A 90 -1.84 7.40 8.39
N LYS A 91 -1.18 6.29 8.06
CA LYS A 91 -1.88 5.03 7.76
C LYS A 91 -2.78 4.56 8.91
N THR A 92 -2.39 4.78 10.17
CA THR A 92 -3.20 4.41 11.34
C THR A 92 -4.57 5.07 11.34
N GLU A 93 -4.65 6.35 10.98
CA GLU A 93 -5.92 7.08 10.90
C GLU A 93 -6.76 6.62 9.70
N VAL A 94 -6.13 6.29 8.57
CA VAL A 94 -6.84 5.68 7.43
C VAL A 94 -7.47 4.35 7.84
N LEU A 95 -6.73 3.49 8.56
CA LEU A 95 -7.24 2.21 9.03
C LEU A 95 -8.39 2.38 10.05
N GLU A 96 -8.29 3.33 10.97
CA GLU A 96 -9.37 3.65 11.93
C GLU A 96 -10.65 4.10 11.19
N ASN A 97 -10.50 4.96 10.17
CA ASN A 97 -11.64 5.40 9.36
C ASN A 97 -12.27 4.27 8.54
N LEU A 98 -11.45 3.38 7.96
CA LEU A 98 -11.93 2.21 7.22
C LEU A 98 -12.67 1.23 8.12
N GLU A 99 -12.15 1.00 9.33
CA GLU A 99 -12.83 0.18 10.33
C GLU A 99 -14.19 0.77 10.72
N GLY A 100 -14.27 2.09 10.91
CA GLY A 100 -15.53 2.79 11.19
C GLY A 100 -16.53 2.76 10.02
N ALA A 101 -16.05 2.83 8.78
CA ALA A 101 -16.89 2.74 7.58
C ALA A 101 -17.40 1.33 7.29
N HIS A 102 -16.69 0.30 7.75
CA HIS A 102 -17.01 -1.11 7.50
C HIS A 102 -17.14 -1.91 8.81
N PRO A 103 -18.10 -1.59 9.69
CA PRO A 103 -18.19 -2.21 11.01
C PRO A 103 -18.48 -3.71 10.92
N GLY A 104 -17.80 -4.50 11.75
CA GLY A 104 -18.06 -5.94 11.90
C GLY A 104 -17.40 -6.84 10.85
N MET A 105 -16.57 -6.27 9.95
CA MET A 105 -15.75 -7.07 9.03
C MET A 105 -14.52 -7.66 9.75
N ASN A 106 -13.88 -8.61 9.06
CA ASN A 106 -12.53 -9.05 9.41
C ASN A 106 -11.53 -8.15 8.69
N TYR A 107 -10.68 -7.46 9.46
CA TYR A 107 -9.74 -6.49 8.90
C TYR A 107 -8.34 -7.09 8.79
N MET A 108 -7.71 -6.88 7.64
CA MET A 108 -6.37 -7.36 7.34
C MET A 108 -5.54 -6.24 6.73
N PHE A 109 -4.37 -5.98 7.30
CA PHE A 109 -3.45 -4.96 6.80
C PHE A 109 -2.10 -5.60 6.50
N ILE A 110 -1.70 -5.53 5.23
CA ILE A 110 -0.39 -5.98 4.76
C ILE A 110 0.52 -4.80 4.44
N GLU A 111 1.79 -4.93 4.80
CA GLU A 111 2.81 -3.90 4.62
C GLU A 111 4.21 -4.50 4.61
N ASP A 112 5.12 -3.94 3.82
CA ASP A 112 6.53 -4.39 3.73
C ASP A 112 7.48 -3.53 4.59
N LYS A 113 6.99 -2.43 5.14
CA LYS A 113 7.73 -1.52 6.03
C LYS A 113 7.42 -1.78 7.51
N LEU A 114 8.35 -2.41 8.22
CA LEU A 114 8.22 -2.76 9.64
C LEU A 114 7.79 -1.58 10.54
N ALA A 115 8.39 -0.41 10.35
CA ALA A 115 8.10 0.77 11.17
C ALA A 115 6.65 1.26 11.02
N THR A 116 5.97 0.95 9.91
CA THR A 116 4.54 1.21 9.77
C THR A 116 3.75 0.24 10.65
N LEU A 117 4.01 -1.07 10.56
CA LEU A 117 3.31 -2.07 11.37
C LEU A 117 3.51 -1.84 12.87
N GLN A 118 4.72 -1.47 13.30
CA GLN A 118 4.98 -1.13 14.70
C GLN A 118 4.11 0.02 15.22
N LYS A 119 3.82 1.03 14.37
CA LYS A 119 2.89 2.11 14.74
C LYS A 119 1.46 1.61 14.86
N VAL A 120 1.04 0.70 13.98
CA VAL A 120 -0.28 0.06 14.05
C VAL A 120 -0.38 -0.81 15.32
N CYS A 121 0.65 -1.59 15.66
CA CYS A 121 0.71 -2.36 16.91
C CYS A 121 0.62 -1.48 18.15
N ALA A 122 1.24 -0.30 18.13
CA ALA A 122 1.24 0.62 19.26
C ALA A 122 -0.11 1.34 19.46
N ASP A 123 -0.98 1.34 18.45
CA ASP A 123 -2.30 1.96 18.51
C ASP A 123 -3.35 0.93 18.95
N SER A 124 -3.77 1.02 20.22
CA SER A 124 -4.76 0.10 20.79
C SER A 124 -6.10 0.10 20.08
N LYS A 125 -6.44 1.16 19.33
CA LYS A 125 -7.68 1.20 18.55
C LYS A 125 -7.65 0.20 17.38
N LEU A 126 -6.46 -0.12 16.87
CA LEU A 126 -6.25 -0.97 15.70
C LEU A 126 -5.99 -2.44 16.06
N ASN A 127 -6.27 -2.84 17.31
CA ASN A 127 -6.09 -4.22 17.78
C ASN A 127 -6.90 -5.26 17.01
N ARG A 128 -7.97 -4.84 16.32
CA ARG A 128 -8.84 -5.72 15.52
C ARG A 128 -8.25 -6.06 14.15
N TRP A 129 -7.23 -5.33 13.69
CA TRP A 129 -6.55 -5.62 12.43
C TRP A 129 -5.63 -6.81 12.57
N GLN A 130 -5.74 -7.77 11.65
CA GLN A 130 -4.72 -8.78 11.44
C GLN A 130 -3.56 -8.15 10.67
N LEU A 131 -2.36 -8.16 11.26
CA LEU A 131 -1.20 -7.50 10.68
C LEU A 131 -0.31 -8.51 9.97
N LEU A 132 -0.16 -8.34 8.66
CA LEU A 132 0.70 -9.16 7.83
C LEU A 132 1.94 -8.37 7.46
N PHE A 133 3.11 -8.92 7.78
CA PHE A 133 4.38 -8.39 7.33
C PHE A 133 4.84 -9.16 6.10
N ALA A 134 4.91 -8.48 4.96
CA ALA A 134 5.42 -9.06 3.73
C ALA A 134 6.91 -9.40 3.91
N ASP A 135 7.30 -10.66 3.67
CA ASP A 135 8.72 -11.05 3.69
C ASP A 135 9.49 -10.66 2.42
N TRP A 136 8.76 -10.10 1.44
CA TRP A 136 9.24 -9.52 0.20
C TRP A 136 9.12 -7.98 0.21
N GLY A 137 9.69 -7.32 -0.79
CA GLY A 137 9.69 -5.85 -0.87
C GLY A 137 10.86 -5.20 -0.12
N TYR A 138 10.64 -4.01 0.41
CA TYR A 138 11.69 -3.16 0.96
C TYR A 138 11.95 -3.44 2.45
N ASN A 139 12.33 -4.69 2.78
CA ASN A 139 12.75 -5.07 4.13
C ASN A 139 14.01 -5.95 4.16
N THR A 140 14.59 -6.03 5.35
CA THR A 140 15.84 -6.73 5.64
C THR A 140 15.61 -7.92 6.55
N LEU A 141 16.55 -8.88 6.56
CA LEU A 141 16.49 -10.04 7.45
C LEU A 141 16.34 -9.67 8.94
N PRO A 142 17.07 -8.67 9.49
CA PRO A 142 16.83 -8.21 10.85
C PRO A 142 15.40 -7.74 11.11
N GLN A 143 14.77 -7.02 10.15
CA GLN A 143 13.39 -6.57 10.29
C GLN A 143 12.40 -7.74 10.28
N ARG A 144 12.64 -8.75 9.43
CA ARG A 144 11.85 -10.00 9.42
C ARG A 144 11.96 -10.77 10.74
N ASN A 145 13.15 -10.85 11.32
CA ASN A 145 13.35 -11.47 12.63
C ASN A 145 12.60 -10.74 13.74
N ILE A 146 12.59 -9.41 13.73
CA ILE A 146 11.81 -8.61 14.69
C ILE A 146 10.32 -8.91 14.54
N ALA A 147 9.79 -8.88 13.31
CA ALA A 147 8.38 -9.15 13.06
C ALA A 147 7.99 -10.60 13.41
N SER A 148 8.86 -11.59 13.18
CA SER A 148 8.60 -13.00 13.54
C SER A 148 8.56 -13.25 15.05
N ALA A 149 9.24 -12.41 15.82
CA ALA A 149 9.23 -12.47 17.28
C ALA A 149 8.06 -11.70 17.92
N ASP A 150 7.32 -10.91 17.12
CA ASP A 150 6.17 -10.13 17.59
C ASP A 150 4.87 -10.89 17.38
N SER A 151 4.16 -11.20 18.47
CA SER A 151 2.88 -11.93 18.42
C SER A 151 1.75 -11.21 17.69
N ARG A 152 1.89 -9.90 17.41
CA ARG A 152 0.90 -9.11 16.66
C ARG A 152 1.09 -9.18 15.16
N MET A 153 2.26 -9.59 14.67
CA MET A 153 2.58 -9.63 13.25
C MET A 153 2.71 -11.08 12.78
N ARG A 154 2.16 -11.37 11.60
CA ARG A 154 2.40 -12.61 10.88
C ARG A 154 3.27 -12.30 9.68
N LEU A 155 4.44 -12.94 9.58
CA LEU A 155 5.18 -12.94 8.31
C LEU A 155 4.39 -13.74 7.29
N VAL A 156 4.30 -13.20 6.08
CA VAL A 156 3.64 -13.84 4.95
C VAL A 156 4.61 -13.79 3.78
N SER A 157 4.60 -14.85 2.97
CA SER A 157 5.33 -14.91 1.69
C SER A 157 4.48 -14.41 0.52
N LEU A 158 5.11 -14.02 -0.59
CA LEU A 158 4.39 -13.53 -1.77
C LEU A 158 3.34 -14.53 -2.25
N GLN A 159 3.71 -15.81 -2.31
CA GLN A 159 2.84 -16.89 -2.75
C GLN A 159 1.67 -17.10 -1.79
N GLU A 160 1.94 -17.11 -0.48
CA GLU A 160 0.91 -17.25 0.55
C GLU A 160 -0.09 -16.09 0.47
N PHE A 161 0.37 -14.86 0.33
CA PHE A 161 -0.52 -13.71 0.21
C PHE A 161 -1.35 -13.74 -1.07
N ALA A 162 -0.77 -14.12 -2.20
CA ALA A 162 -1.51 -14.31 -3.45
C ALA A 162 -2.61 -15.38 -3.29
N SER A 163 -2.33 -16.50 -2.62
CA SER A 163 -3.35 -17.50 -2.29
C SER A 163 -4.45 -16.94 -1.38
N MET A 164 -4.08 -16.22 -0.31
CA MET A 164 -5.05 -15.58 0.60
C MET A 164 -5.95 -14.56 -0.10
N LEU A 165 -5.47 -13.90 -1.15
CA LEU A 165 -6.28 -12.97 -1.94
C LEU A 165 -7.27 -13.69 -2.86
N ALA A 166 -6.87 -14.82 -3.44
CA ALA A 166 -7.67 -15.60 -4.38
C ALA A 166 -8.78 -16.46 -3.74
N GLU A 167 -8.68 -16.75 -2.44
CA GLU A 167 -9.73 -17.42 -1.63
C GLU A 167 -10.98 -16.56 -1.40
#